data_AF-A0A847G9C2-F1
#
_entry.id   AF-A0A847G9C2-F1
#
_cell.length_a   1.000
_cell.length_b   1.000
_cell.length_c   1.000
_cell.angle_alpha   90.00
_cell.angle_beta   90.00
_cell.angle_gamma   90.00
#
_symmetry.space_group_name_H-M   'P 1'
#
loop_
_entity.id
_entity.type
_entity.pdbx_description
1 polymer ?
#
loop_
_entity_poly.entity_id
_entity_poly.type
_entity_poly.pdbx_seq_one_letter_code
_entity_poly.pdbx_strand_id
1 'polypeptide(L)'
;GINVAIHNHPKPSMYWDYNKVLEAVEGLSPRVGSCADTGHWPRSGVNPLEAVKALAEAKRIISFHFKDLNEFGNREAHDVIWGTGVCNVKDIMAELKSQNVKGVFSIEYEHNWENSLPEISRCVENFEKFAQELSK
;
A
#
# COMPACT_ATOMS: atom_id res chain seq x y z
N GLY A 1 4.67 -13.83 19.78
CA GLY A 1 4.32 -12.41 19.94
C GLY A 1 3.43 -11.98 18.80
N ILE A 2 2.64 -10.91 18.98
CA ILE A 2 1.70 -10.34 18.00
C ILE A 2 2.36 -9.11 17.36
N ASN A 3 2.09 -8.88 16.06
CA ASN A 3 2.56 -7.67 15.36
C ASN A 3 1.50 -6.56 15.43
N VAL A 4 1.96 -5.30 15.41
CA VAL A 4 1.12 -4.10 15.38
C VAL A 4 1.47 -3.30 14.13
N ALA A 5 0.47 -3.06 13.29
CA ALA A 5 0.62 -2.35 12.02
C ALA A 5 -0.18 -1.05 12.06
N ILE A 6 0.51 0.09 12.07
CA ILE A 6 -0.07 1.44 12.07
C ILE A 6 -0.55 1.74 10.65
N HIS A 7 -1.86 1.93 10.48
CA HIS A 7 -2.48 2.24 9.20
C HIS A 7 -2.47 3.75 8.93
N ASN A 8 -2.02 4.14 7.74
CA ASN A 8 -2.04 5.53 7.27
C ASN A 8 -3.38 5.84 6.59
N HIS A 9 -4.09 6.87 7.05
CA HIS A 9 -5.27 7.44 6.37
C HIS A 9 -4.97 8.85 5.83
N PRO A 10 -5.76 9.42 4.91
CA PRO A 10 -5.42 10.68 4.26
C PRO A 10 -5.49 11.90 5.19
N LYS A 11 -4.76 12.98 4.88
CA LYS A 11 -4.77 14.24 5.64
C LYS A 11 -6.20 14.78 5.87
N PRO A 12 -6.61 15.15 7.10
CA PRO A 12 -5.79 15.26 8.31
C PRO A 12 -5.91 14.02 9.20
N SER A 13 -4.93 13.11 9.15
CA SER A 13 -4.76 12.03 10.13
C SER A 13 -3.39 12.17 10.80
N MET A 14 -3.09 11.41 11.85
CA MET A 14 -1.77 11.49 12.51
C MET A 14 -0.66 10.85 11.66
N TYR A 15 -0.99 9.75 10.96
CA TYR A 15 -0.04 8.89 10.28
C TYR A 15 -0.14 8.96 8.74
N TRP A 16 -0.69 10.06 8.20
CA TRP A 16 -0.93 10.20 6.76
C TRP A 16 0.34 10.13 5.89
N ASP A 17 1.49 10.47 6.46
CA ASP A 17 2.82 10.47 5.81
C ASP A 17 3.65 9.30 6.35
N TYR A 18 4.40 8.61 5.48
CA TYR A 18 5.26 7.51 5.91
C TYR A 18 6.35 7.95 6.89
N ASN A 19 6.81 9.21 6.83
CA ASN A 19 7.76 9.77 7.79
C ASN A 19 7.17 9.83 9.20
N LYS A 20 5.86 10.09 9.33
CA LYS A 20 5.16 10.10 10.62
C LYS A 20 5.07 8.71 11.23
N VAL A 21 4.90 7.68 10.40
CA VAL A 21 4.95 6.29 10.85
C VAL A 21 6.37 5.94 11.30
N LEU A 22 7.40 6.30 10.52
CA LEU A 22 8.80 6.05 10.86
C LEU A 22 9.20 6.71 12.19
N GLU A 23 8.82 7.97 12.40
CA GLU A 23 9.00 8.71 13.65
C GLU A 23 8.33 7.97 14.83
N ALA A 24 7.08 7.53 14.65
CA ALA A 24 6.32 6.87 15.71
C ALA A 24 6.87 5.48 16.11
N VAL A 25 7.61 4.80 15.22
CA VAL A 25 8.15 3.45 15.47
C VAL A 25 9.65 3.44 15.79
N GLU A 26 10.28 4.61 15.86
CA GLU A 26 11.69 4.72 16.23
C GLU A 26 11.95 4.12 17.63
N GLY A 27 13.00 3.31 17.75
CA GLY A 27 13.34 2.61 18.99
C GLY A 27 12.37 1.51 19.43
N LEU A 28 11.21 1.35 18.78
CA LEU A 28 10.25 0.30 19.09
C LEU A 28 10.66 -1.06 18.52
N SER A 29 10.11 -2.13 19.10
CA SER A 29 10.25 -3.51 18.62
C SER A 29 10.00 -3.60 17.10
N PRO A 30 10.73 -4.46 16.35
CA PRO A 30 10.45 -4.72 14.93
C PRO A 30 9.05 -5.26 14.65
N ARG A 31 8.32 -5.66 15.69
CA ARG A 31 6.91 -6.08 15.60
C ARG A 31 5.94 -4.92 15.44
N VAL A 32 6.39 -3.67 15.63
CA VAL A 32 5.61 -2.45 15.42
C VAL A 32 6.10 -1.77 14.15
N GLY A 33 5.19 -1.57 13.20
CA GLY A 33 5.49 -0.98 11.89
C GLY A 33 4.23 -0.47 11.21
N SER A 34 4.26 -0.38 9.89
CA SER A 34 3.18 0.13 9.04
C SER A 34 2.25 -0.98 8.57
N CYS A 35 0.96 -0.70 8.59
CA CYS A 35 0.02 -1.20 7.59
C CYS A 35 0.09 -0.21 6.42
N ALA A 36 0.89 -0.52 5.41
CA ALA A 36 1.15 0.39 4.30
C ALA A 36 -0.06 0.42 3.36
N ASP A 37 -0.83 1.50 3.43
CA ASP A 37 -1.95 1.74 2.53
C ASP A 37 -1.48 2.53 1.30
N THR A 38 -1.47 1.85 0.16
CA THR A 38 -0.95 2.42 -1.09
C THR A 38 -1.91 3.42 -1.73
N GLY A 39 -3.18 3.46 -1.32
CA GLY A 39 -4.18 4.40 -1.82
C GLY A 39 -4.27 5.69 -1.01
N HIS A 40 -4.12 5.63 0.31
CA HIS A 40 -4.24 6.83 1.15
C HIS A 40 -3.09 7.85 0.96
N TRP A 41 -1.92 7.42 0.49
CA TRP A 41 -0.82 8.31 0.16
C TRP A 41 -1.11 9.24 -1.04
N PRO A 42 -1.54 8.76 -2.22
CA PRO A 42 -1.95 9.63 -3.32
C PRO A 42 -3.03 10.64 -2.93
N ARG A 43 -4.02 10.24 -2.09
CA ARG A 43 -5.05 11.14 -1.53
C ARG A 43 -4.46 12.30 -0.71
N SER A 44 -3.24 12.16 -0.23
CA SER A 44 -2.49 13.15 0.56
C SER A 44 -1.36 13.85 -0.21
N GLY A 45 -1.22 13.55 -1.51
CA GLY A 45 -0.12 14.04 -2.36
C GLY A 45 1.22 13.36 -2.09
N VAL A 46 1.22 12.15 -1.54
CA VAL A 46 2.43 11.36 -1.27
C VAL A 46 2.55 10.26 -2.32
N ASN A 47 3.75 10.08 -2.88
CA ASN A 47 4.02 8.98 -3.81
C ASN A 47 4.08 7.64 -3.05
N PRO A 48 3.20 6.67 -3.36
CA PRO A 48 3.16 5.41 -2.64
C PRO A 48 4.42 4.55 -2.86
N LEU A 49 5.09 4.65 -4.01
CA LEU A 49 6.34 3.92 -4.26
C LEU A 49 7.48 4.42 -3.37
N GLU A 50 7.61 5.74 -3.23
CA GLU A 50 8.62 6.35 -2.35
C GLU A 50 8.36 5.97 -0.89
N ALA A 51 7.09 6.01 -0.47
CA ALA A 51 6.69 5.64 0.87
C ALA A 51 6.99 4.16 1.19
N VAL A 52 6.63 3.24 0.28
CA VAL A 52 6.93 1.81 0.44
C VAL A 52 8.43 1.56 0.49
N LYS A 53 9.19 2.18 -0.40
CA LYS A 53 10.65 2.05 -0.43
C LYS A 53 11.28 2.44 0.91
N ALA A 54 10.92 3.61 1.46
CA ALA A 54 11.44 4.07 2.73
C ALA A 54 11.06 3.15 3.91
N LEU A 55 9.81 2.69 3.95
CA LEU A 55 9.35 1.76 5.00
C LEU A 55 10.02 0.39 4.90
N ALA A 56 10.27 -0.10 3.68
CA ALA A 56 10.99 -1.35 3.42
C ALA A 56 12.45 -1.25 3.88
N GLU A 57 13.14 -0.16 3.53
CA GLU A 57 14.53 0.09 3.93
C GLU A 57 14.68 0.13 5.47
N ALA A 58 13.71 0.75 6.14
CA ALA A 58 13.63 0.78 7.60
C ALA A 58 13.21 -0.55 8.25
N LYS A 59 12.83 -1.56 7.45
CA LYS A 59 12.26 -2.84 7.90
C LYS A 59 11.01 -2.66 8.76
N ARG A 60 10.15 -1.71 8.37
CA ARG A 60 8.93 -1.33 9.09
C ARG A 60 7.64 -1.67 8.36
N ILE A 61 7.66 -2.51 7.33
CA ILE A 61 6.44 -3.02 6.70
C ILE A 61 5.96 -4.27 7.45
N ILE A 62 4.70 -4.27 7.90
CA ILE A 62 4.06 -5.44 8.54
C ILE A 62 2.99 -6.04 7.63
N SER A 63 2.14 -5.20 7.06
CA SER A 63 1.02 -5.57 6.19
C SER A 63 0.70 -4.42 5.24
N PHE A 64 -0.23 -4.67 4.32
CA PHE A 64 -0.75 -3.65 3.41
C PHE A 64 -2.27 -3.64 3.44
N HIS A 65 -2.83 -2.46 3.26
CA HIS A 65 -4.07 -2.29 2.53
C HIS A 65 -3.67 -1.95 1.09
N PHE A 66 -3.71 -2.94 0.21
CA PHE A 66 -3.16 -2.80 -1.13
C PHE A 66 -4.24 -2.31 -2.10
N LYS A 67 -3.96 -1.18 -2.73
CA LYS A 67 -4.94 -0.39 -3.50
C LYS A 67 -4.27 0.31 -4.67
N ASP A 68 -5.08 0.62 -5.67
CA ASP A 68 -4.73 1.52 -6.78
C ASP A 68 -5.85 2.54 -6.94
N LEU A 69 -5.54 3.78 -7.27
CA LEU A 69 -6.51 4.88 -7.31
C LEU A 69 -6.61 5.53 -8.69
N ASN A 70 -7.77 6.10 -8.99
CA ASN A 70 -8.01 6.79 -10.27
C ASN A 70 -7.20 8.10 -10.42
N GLU A 71 -6.89 8.80 -9.34
CA GLU A 71 -6.30 10.15 -9.36
C GLU A 71 -5.25 10.36 -8.26
N PHE A 72 -4.27 11.23 -8.53
CA PHE A 72 -3.23 11.64 -7.57
C PHE A 72 -3.54 13.04 -7.02
N GLY A 73 -3.33 13.25 -5.72
CA GLY A 73 -3.52 14.55 -5.08
C GLY A 73 -4.99 14.94 -4.86
N ASN A 74 -5.93 14.04 -5.17
CA ASN A 74 -7.35 14.21 -4.90
C ASN A 74 -7.75 13.36 -3.68
N ARG A 75 -8.23 14.01 -2.62
CA ARG A 75 -8.66 13.32 -1.39
C ARG A 75 -9.83 12.35 -1.65
N GLU A 76 -10.69 12.68 -2.60
CA GLU A 76 -11.88 11.92 -2.96
C GLU A 76 -11.61 10.87 -4.06
N ALA A 77 -10.34 10.67 -4.45
CA ALA A 77 -9.95 9.62 -5.39
C ALA A 77 -10.42 8.26 -4.89
N HIS A 78 -11.04 7.50 -5.79
CA HIS A 78 -11.62 6.20 -5.47
C HIS A 78 -10.75 5.07 -6.02
N ASP A 79 -11.00 3.88 -5.50
CA ASP A 79 -10.26 2.68 -5.86
C ASP A 79 -10.59 2.24 -7.30
N VAL A 80 -9.58 1.73 -7.98
CA VAL A 80 -9.69 1.15 -9.33
C VAL A 80 -9.01 -0.20 -9.38
N ILE A 81 -9.24 -0.93 -10.48
CA ILE A 81 -8.59 -2.22 -10.71
C ILE A 81 -7.06 -2.03 -10.63
N TRP A 82 -6.37 -2.86 -9.86
CA TRP A 82 -4.93 -2.74 -9.66
C TRP A 82 -4.17 -2.79 -10.99
N GLY A 83 -3.32 -1.79 -11.24
CA GLY A 83 -2.56 -1.63 -12.47
C GLY A 83 -3.24 -0.75 -13.52
N THR A 84 -4.40 -0.15 -13.20
CA THR A 84 -5.10 0.81 -14.06
C THR A 84 -5.06 2.24 -13.52
N GLY A 85 -4.59 2.41 -12.28
CA GLY A 85 -4.56 3.69 -11.60
C GLY A 85 -3.18 4.33 -11.54
N VAL A 86 -3.03 5.27 -10.62
CA VAL A 86 -1.86 6.14 -10.48
C VAL A 86 -0.86 5.67 -9.42
N CYS A 87 -1.13 4.58 -8.71
CA CYS A 87 -0.29 4.15 -7.60
C CYS A 87 0.97 3.38 -8.03
N ASN A 88 1.13 3.07 -9.33
CA ASN A 88 2.25 2.28 -9.86
C ASN A 88 2.45 0.94 -9.12
N VAL A 89 1.35 0.22 -8.87
CA VAL A 89 1.36 -0.98 -8.01
C VAL A 89 2.33 -2.09 -8.44
N LYS A 90 2.61 -2.22 -9.74
CA LYS A 90 3.61 -3.18 -10.25
C LYS A 90 5.04 -2.80 -9.81
N ASP A 91 5.37 -1.52 -9.82
CA ASP A 91 6.68 -1.03 -9.37
C ASP A 91 6.82 -1.18 -7.86
N ILE A 92 5.73 -0.97 -7.11
CA ILE A 92 5.69 -1.28 -5.67
C ILE A 92 6.00 -2.76 -5.42
N MET A 93 5.40 -3.67 -6.18
CA MET A 93 5.70 -5.11 -6.07
C MET A 93 7.15 -5.43 -6.42
N ALA A 94 7.71 -4.77 -7.44
CA ALA A 94 9.12 -4.92 -7.83
C ALA A 94 10.07 -4.46 -6.71
N GLU A 95 9.77 -3.31 -6.08
CA GLU A 95 10.53 -2.78 -4.95
C GLU A 95 10.52 -3.76 -3.77
N LEU A 96 9.33 -4.28 -3.40
CA LEU A 96 9.19 -5.26 -2.33
C LEU A 96 9.97 -6.56 -2.61
N LYS A 97 9.94 -7.05 -3.87
CA LYS A 97 10.77 -8.19 -4.28
C LYS A 97 12.26 -7.88 -4.11
N SER A 98 12.71 -6.72 -4.59
CA SER A 98 14.14 -6.34 -4.56
C SER A 98 14.70 -6.26 -3.13
N GLN A 99 13.86 -5.84 -2.18
CA GLN A 99 14.21 -5.74 -0.76
C GLN A 99 13.86 -7.00 0.05
N ASN A 100 13.37 -8.06 -0.60
CA ASN A 100 12.94 -9.32 0.02
C ASN A 100 11.94 -9.11 1.18
N VAL A 101 11.01 -8.16 1.01
CA VAL A 101 9.96 -7.88 1.98
C VAL A 101 8.86 -8.93 1.87
N LYS A 102 8.44 -9.46 3.03
CA LYS A 102 7.27 -10.34 3.15
C LYS A 102 6.18 -9.60 3.90
N GLY A 103 4.96 -9.65 3.40
CA GLY A 103 3.80 -9.02 4.03
C GLY A 103 2.51 -9.66 3.54
N VAL A 104 1.44 -9.46 4.31
CA VAL A 104 0.08 -9.79 3.88
C VAL A 104 -0.47 -8.59 3.12
N PHE A 105 -0.98 -8.83 1.92
CA PHE A 105 -1.68 -7.84 1.10
C PHE A 105 -3.18 -7.99 1.31
N SER A 106 -3.77 -7.15 2.16
CA SER A 106 -5.22 -7.12 2.34
C SER A 106 -5.85 -6.35 1.19
N ILE A 107 -6.89 -6.92 0.59
CA ILE A 107 -7.72 -6.23 -0.39
C ILE A 107 -8.72 -5.35 0.37
N GLU A 108 -8.51 -4.05 0.33
CA GLU A 108 -9.48 -3.05 0.81
C GLU A 108 -9.98 -2.25 -0.40
N TYR A 109 -11.06 -2.71 -1.01
CA TYR A 109 -11.62 -2.13 -2.23
C TYR A 109 -12.87 -1.29 -1.91
N GLU A 110 -12.68 0.02 -1.86
CA GLU A 110 -13.62 1.04 -1.39
C GLU A 110 -14.40 1.72 -2.53
N HIS A 111 -14.73 0.95 -3.56
CA HIS A 111 -15.55 1.42 -4.67
C HIS A 111 -16.53 0.33 -5.12
N ASN A 112 -17.63 0.75 -5.76
CA ASN A 112 -18.64 -0.16 -6.30
C ASN A 112 -19.13 -1.19 -5.25
N TRP A 113 -19.44 -0.72 -4.04
CA TRP A 113 -19.65 -1.53 -2.83
C TRP A 113 -20.63 -2.69 -2.96
N GLU A 114 -21.70 -2.51 -3.74
CA GLU A 114 -22.75 -3.53 -3.94
C GLU A 114 -22.37 -4.58 -5.00
N ASN A 115 -21.34 -4.33 -5.81
CA ASN A 115 -20.95 -5.21 -6.92
C ASN A 115 -19.45 -5.12 -7.26
N SER A 116 -18.59 -5.07 -6.23
CA SER A 116 -17.13 -4.91 -6.39
C SER A 116 -16.42 -6.21 -6.75
N LEU A 117 -17.07 -7.37 -6.60
CA LEU A 117 -16.45 -8.69 -6.82
C LEU A 117 -15.81 -8.86 -8.22
N PRO A 118 -16.42 -8.41 -9.34
CA PRO A 118 -15.78 -8.48 -10.65
C PRO A 118 -14.47 -7.66 -10.74
N GLU A 119 -14.43 -6.48 -10.11
CA GLU A 119 -13.25 -5.61 -10.13
C GLU A 119 -12.14 -6.19 -9.23
N ILE A 120 -12.50 -6.66 -8.03
CA ILE A 120 -11.60 -7.39 -7.14
C ILE A 120 -10.99 -8.63 -7.84
N SER A 121 -11.78 -9.37 -8.60
CA SER A 121 -11.27 -10.53 -9.36
C SER A 121 -10.18 -10.10 -10.36
N ARG A 122 -10.37 -8.97 -11.06
CA ARG A 122 -9.35 -8.42 -11.96
C ARG A 122 -8.12 -7.89 -11.20
N CYS A 123 -8.28 -7.34 -10.00
CA CYS A 123 -7.16 -6.97 -9.14
C CYS A 123 -6.27 -8.18 -8.84
N VAL A 124 -6.87 -9.31 -8.46
CA VAL A 124 -6.15 -10.55 -8.16
C VAL A 124 -5.45 -11.09 -9.40
N GLU A 125 -6.13 -11.16 -10.55
CA GLU A 125 -5.53 -11.59 -11.81
C GLU A 125 -4.30 -10.73 -12.19
N ASN A 126 -4.41 -9.41 -12.05
CA ASN A 126 -3.30 -8.50 -12.34
C ASN A 126 -2.16 -8.68 -11.33
N PHE A 127 -2.45 -8.84 -10.04
CA PHE A 127 -1.44 -9.11 -9.02
C PHE A 127 -0.67 -10.40 -9.33
N GLU A 128 -1.36 -11.50 -9.65
CA GLU A 128 -0.73 -12.77 -10.02
C GLU A 128 0.11 -12.64 -11.28
N LYS A 129 -0.40 -11.95 -12.31
CA LYS A 129 0.35 -11.66 -13.54
C LYS A 129 1.63 -10.89 -13.23
N PHE A 130 1.55 -9.81 -12.45
CA PHE A 130 2.73 -9.02 -12.08
C PHE A 130 3.72 -9.85 -11.28
N ALA A 131 3.25 -10.66 -10.33
CA ALA A 131 4.11 -11.56 -9.56
C ALA A 131 4.84 -12.58 -10.46
N GLN A 132 4.16 -13.17 -11.44
CA GLN A 132 4.77 -14.09 -12.42
C GLN A 132 5.81 -13.39 -13.30
N GLU A 133 5.50 -12.20 -13.81
CA GLU A 133 6.42 -11.40 -14.61
C GLU A 133 7.68 -11.02 -13.82
N LEU A 134 7.50 -10.62 -12.56
CA LEU A 134 8.58 -10.26 -11.68
C LEU A 134 9.38 -11.46 -11.19
N SER A 135 8.84 -12.69 -11.23
CA SER A 135 9.52 -13.91 -10.76
C SER A 135 10.52 -14.51 -11.76
N LYS A 136 10.49 -14.05 -13.01
CA LYS A 136 11.49 -14.39 -14.03
C LYS A 136 12.82 -13.72 -13.73
#